data_AF-A0A5B9PFM6-F1
#
_entry.id   AF-A0A5B9PFM6-F1
#
_cell.length_a   1.000
_cell.length_b   1.000
_cell.length_c   1.000
_cell.angle_alpha   90.00
_cell.angle_beta   90.00
_cell.angle_gamma   90.00
#
_symmetry.space_group_name_H-M   'P 1'
#
loop_
_entity.id
_entity.type
_entity.pdbx_description
1 polymer ?
#
loop_
_entity_poly.entity_id
_entity_poly.type
_entity_poly.pdbx_seq_one_letter_code
_entity_poly.pdbx_strand_id
1 'polypeptide(L)'
;MNNPPVADIRPRSSKMHQLFGGSRLWLLTLLCLLIAGGLIWWSMPQRGTTIHIQFPEGHGLKTEDTVRYRGIEVGTVESVHLDDSLDGVEVEVLLKPSAEQLAKEGTRFWVVRPELSLTRISGLETAIGHKYIGVSPNPMADSENRQTTHRFQGLANVPVDTLSDSGVELILRGDKRYSVSKGSNVTFRGVEIGTVLDVALSQESRHVDVRVRIFDQHATLLTSESKFWASSGLDLDFQFGFNGGFNLDTESLETLARGGVSMITTGQGKSVSPGDIFTLHASAEDDWFKSAEKFETTNIALRGAVPIRSSWESSGYFGRSIKTAQCNGIAIINGGEQFIWFPADVMSNSKKIGFNLAVGDIESVGLGSIRSVKDSLVVRMESKARIDAFDASKDFISPVKPMDGLVVRQSAEQDVRFHLSIEKSSIKPDEDNENLWDVIDFNGDRNVWHGAPVVSAADGKLMGILLIESRKTKILTVNGLAN
;
A
#
# COMPACT_ATOMS: atom_id res chain seq x y z
N MET A 1 -98.65 -59.57 -7.16
CA MET A 1 -98.33 -61.01 -7.18
C MET A 1 -96.82 -61.18 -7.19
N ASN A 2 -96.34 -61.99 -6.24
CA ASN A 2 -95.03 -62.64 -6.14
C ASN A 2 -93.76 -61.78 -5.99
N ASN A 3 -93.32 -61.66 -4.74
CA ASN A 3 -91.90 -61.49 -4.41
C ASN A 3 -91.10 -62.72 -4.91
N PRO A 4 -89.99 -62.52 -5.66
CA PRO A 4 -89.02 -63.58 -5.88
C PRO A 4 -88.10 -63.78 -4.65
N PRO A 5 -87.50 -64.98 -4.49
CA PRO A 5 -86.98 -65.48 -3.22
C PRO A 5 -85.68 -64.82 -2.75
N VAL A 6 -85.56 -64.75 -1.42
CA VAL A 6 -84.39 -64.30 -0.65
C VAL A 6 -83.22 -65.28 -0.84
N ALA A 7 -82.07 -64.78 -1.28
CA ALA A 7 -80.82 -65.52 -1.30
C ALA A 7 -80.08 -65.36 0.03
N ASP A 8 -79.87 -66.46 0.74
CA ASP A 8 -79.07 -66.55 1.96
C ASP A 8 -77.58 -66.58 1.60
N ILE A 9 -76.89 -65.44 1.76
CA ILE A 9 -75.45 -65.32 1.49
C ILE A 9 -74.71 -65.43 2.83
N ARG A 10 -74.18 -66.62 3.14
CA ARG A 10 -73.26 -66.80 4.26
C ARG A 10 -71.96 -66.03 3.98
N PRO A 11 -71.41 -65.24 4.92
CA PRO A 11 -70.16 -64.55 4.70
C PRO A 11 -68.99 -65.55 4.65
N ARG A 12 -68.32 -65.63 3.50
CA ARG A 12 -67.05 -66.34 3.35
C ARG A 12 -65.97 -65.51 4.03
N SER A 13 -65.49 -65.94 5.19
CA SER A 13 -64.38 -65.26 5.87
C SER A 13 -63.12 -65.32 4.99
N SER A 14 -62.79 -64.24 4.30
CA SER A 14 -61.45 -64.08 3.73
C SER A 14 -60.52 -63.59 4.84
N LYS A 15 -59.80 -64.52 5.47
CA LYS A 15 -58.58 -64.17 6.21
C LYS A 15 -57.56 -63.67 5.19
N MET A 16 -57.54 -62.36 4.95
CA MET A 16 -56.47 -61.69 4.21
C MET A 16 -55.54 -60.99 5.21
N HIS A 17 -54.98 -61.77 6.12
CA HIS A 17 -53.76 -61.40 6.82
C HIS A 17 -52.63 -62.16 6.13
N GLN A 18 -51.58 -61.42 5.75
CA GLN A 18 -50.22 -61.86 5.37
C GLN A 18 -49.79 -61.42 3.95
N LEU A 19 -49.60 -60.11 3.75
CA LEU A 19 -48.61 -59.62 2.77
C LEU A 19 -47.64 -58.57 3.33
N PHE A 20 -47.79 -58.14 4.58
CA PHE A 20 -46.82 -57.27 5.26
C PHE A 20 -45.88 -58.07 6.17
N GLY A 21 -45.27 -59.12 5.60
CA GLY A 21 -44.18 -59.85 6.22
C GLY A 21 -42.83 -59.20 5.90
N GLY A 22 -42.29 -58.43 6.86
CA GLY A 22 -40.83 -58.27 7.07
C GLY A 22 -39.97 -57.79 5.90
N SER A 23 -40.40 -56.83 5.08
CA SER A 23 -39.59 -56.39 3.94
C SER A 23 -38.64 -55.25 4.30
N ARG A 24 -37.34 -55.56 4.44
CA ARG A 24 -36.22 -54.61 4.62
C ARG A 24 -36.14 -53.52 3.54
N LEU A 25 -36.84 -53.72 2.41
CA LEU A 25 -36.95 -52.75 1.32
C LEU A 25 -37.66 -51.45 1.71
N TRP A 26 -38.64 -51.49 2.64
CA TRP A 26 -39.31 -50.28 3.13
C TRP A 26 -38.45 -49.45 4.09
N LEU A 27 -37.51 -50.08 4.79
CA LEU A 27 -36.50 -49.37 5.59
C LEU A 27 -35.52 -48.62 4.70
N LEU A 28 -35.14 -49.21 3.55
CA LEU A 28 -34.26 -48.57 2.59
C LEU A 28 -34.91 -47.33 1.95
N THR A 29 -36.19 -47.40 1.58
CA THR A 29 -36.91 -46.23 1.03
C THR A 29 -37.06 -45.12 2.06
N LEU A 30 -37.36 -45.46 3.32
CA LEU A 30 -37.45 -44.48 4.41
C LEU A 30 -36.09 -43.87 4.74
N LEU A 31 -35.01 -44.66 4.71
CA LEU A 31 -33.64 -44.19 4.86
C LEU A 31 -33.25 -43.23 3.72
N CYS A 32 -33.59 -43.59 2.48
CA CYS A 32 -33.32 -42.74 1.30
C CYS A 32 -34.09 -41.41 1.38
N LEU A 33 -35.35 -41.45 1.85
CA LEU A 33 -36.17 -40.27 2.07
C LEU A 33 -35.60 -39.38 3.20
N LEU A 34 -35.09 -39.99 4.28
CA LEU A 34 -34.39 -39.27 5.34
C LEU A 34 -33.10 -38.60 4.86
N ILE A 35 -32.31 -39.30 4.04
CA ILE A 35 -31.09 -38.73 3.45
C ILE A 35 -31.44 -37.59 2.50
N ALA A 36 -32.45 -37.77 1.63
CA ALA A 36 -32.93 -36.72 0.74
C ALA A 36 -33.45 -35.50 1.52
N GLY A 37 -34.22 -35.72 2.59
CA GLY A 37 -34.69 -34.66 3.48
C GLY A 37 -33.53 -33.95 4.19
N GLY A 38 -32.54 -34.71 4.64
CA GLY A 38 -31.31 -34.17 5.25
C GLY A 38 -30.50 -33.32 4.28
N LEU A 39 -30.35 -33.77 3.02
CA LEU A 39 -29.67 -33.01 1.97
C LEU A 39 -30.43 -31.72 1.62
N ILE A 40 -31.76 -31.76 1.54
CA ILE A 40 -32.59 -30.56 1.31
C ILE A 40 -32.45 -29.57 2.47
N TRP A 41 -32.45 -30.06 3.71
CA TRP A 41 -32.29 -29.22 4.90
C TRP A 41 -30.88 -28.60 4.95
N TRP A 42 -29.85 -29.38 4.64
CA TRP A 42 -28.47 -28.91 4.62
C TRP A 42 -28.16 -28.00 3.43
N SER A 43 -28.88 -28.18 2.31
CA SER A 43 -28.76 -27.34 1.11
C SER A 43 -29.58 -26.04 1.21
N MET A 44 -30.30 -25.80 2.32
CA MET A 44 -31.03 -24.55 2.48
C MET A 44 -30.00 -23.41 2.63
N PRO A 45 -29.93 -22.44 1.69
CA PRO A 45 -28.92 -21.40 1.73
C PRO A 45 -29.03 -20.63 3.05
N GLN A 46 -27.89 -20.34 3.68
CA GLN A 46 -27.85 -19.37 4.78
C GLN A 46 -28.49 -18.08 4.27
N ARG A 47 -29.65 -17.72 4.84
CA ARG A 47 -30.45 -16.60 4.36
C ARG A 47 -29.64 -15.32 4.57
N GLY A 48 -29.37 -14.58 3.50
CA GLY A 48 -28.76 -13.26 3.58
C GLY A 48 -29.61 -12.29 4.39
N THR A 49 -29.04 -11.12 4.71
CA THR A 49 -29.76 -10.05 5.41
C THR A 49 -30.26 -9.03 4.41
N THR A 50 -31.58 -8.84 4.33
CA THR A 50 -32.20 -7.79 3.52
C THR A 50 -32.14 -6.45 4.24
N ILE A 51 -31.74 -5.41 3.51
CA ILE A 51 -31.70 -4.01 3.97
C ILE A 51 -32.39 -3.11 2.95
N HIS A 52 -33.01 -2.04 3.44
CA HIS A 52 -33.65 -1.00 2.64
C HIS A 52 -32.80 0.26 2.70
N ILE A 53 -32.46 0.82 1.54
CA ILE A 53 -31.61 2.00 1.42
C ILE A 53 -32.39 3.08 0.66
N GLN A 54 -32.64 4.22 1.30
CA GLN A 54 -33.30 5.35 0.68
C GLN A 54 -32.27 6.29 0.05
N PHE A 55 -32.31 6.45 -1.27
CA PHE A 55 -31.49 7.41 -1.99
C PHE A 55 -32.33 8.62 -2.43
N PRO A 56 -31.75 9.84 -2.46
CA PRO A 56 -32.43 11.01 -3.02
C PRO A 56 -32.69 10.86 -4.52
N GLU A 57 -31.84 10.11 -5.23
CA GLU A 57 -32.00 9.83 -6.65
C GLU A 57 -31.61 8.37 -6.96
N GLY A 58 -32.43 7.66 -7.74
CA GLY A 58 -32.16 6.27 -8.10
C GLY A 58 -31.04 6.09 -9.15
N HIS A 59 -30.61 7.17 -9.81
CA HIS A 59 -29.53 7.22 -10.79
C HIS A 59 -29.46 6.04 -11.79
N GLY A 60 -30.60 5.43 -12.13
CA GLY A 60 -30.71 4.27 -13.01
C GLY A 60 -30.04 3.00 -12.48
N LEU A 61 -30.08 2.77 -11.15
CA LEU A 61 -29.88 1.48 -10.51
C LEU A 61 -30.93 0.47 -11.02
N LYS A 62 -30.55 -0.80 -11.09
CA LYS A 62 -31.41 -1.90 -11.52
C LYS A 62 -31.30 -3.08 -10.56
N THR A 63 -32.30 -3.95 -10.60
CA THR A 63 -32.21 -5.30 -10.04
C THR A 63 -30.95 -5.99 -10.58
N GLU A 64 -30.28 -6.76 -9.74
CA GLU A 64 -28.98 -7.42 -9.96
C GLU A 64 -27.73 -6.52 -9.90
N ASP A 65 -27.86 -5.21 -9.67
CA ASP A 65 -26.69 -4.37 -9.42
C ASP A 65 -25.96 -4.82 -8.13
N THR A 66 -24.63 -4.85 -8.16
CA THR A 66 -23.83 -5.35 -7.03
C THR A 66 -23.63 -4.31 -5.93
N VAL A 67 -23.51 -4.76 -4.69
CA VAL A 67 -23.03 -3.95 -3.56
C VAL A 67 -21.61 -4.37 -3.23
N ARG A 68 -20.68 -3.40 -3.16
CA ARG A 68 -19.25 -3.66 -3.03
C ARG A 68 -18.62 -2.93 -1.86
N TYR A 69 -17.83 -3.67 -1.08
CA TYR A 69 -16.95 -3.14 -0.05
C TYR A 69 -15.49 -3.36 -0.47
N ARG A 70 -14.71 -2.28 -0.58
CA ARG A 70 -13.28 -2.34 -1.00
C ARG A 70 -13.06 -3.18 -2.27
N GLY A 71 -13.97 -3.07 -3.24
CA GLY A 71 -13.93 -3.81 -4.51
C GLY A 71 -14.47 -5.25 -4.47
N ILE A 72 -14.82 -5.78 -3.29
CA ILE A 72 -15.37 -7.13 -3.11
C ILE A 72 -16.90 -7.07 -3.07
N GLU A 73 -17.55 -7.98 -3.79
CA GLU A 73 -19.02 -8.09 -3.83
C GLU A 73 -19.59 -8.70 -2.53
N VAL A 74 -20.34 -7.87 -1.81
CA VAL A 74 -20.90 -8.18 -0.48
C VAL A 74 -22.43 -8.30 -0.47
N GLY A 75 -23.10 -7.94 -1.56
CA GLY A 75 -24.55 -8.06 -1.70
C GLY A 75 -25.04 -7.71 -3.10
N THR A 76 -26.35 -7.78 -3.30
CA THR A 76 -27.01 -7.56 -4.60
C THR A 76 -28.32 -6.78 -4.39
N VAL A 77 -28.66 -5.91 -5.34
CA VAL A 77 -29.94 -5.18 -5.37
C VAL A 77 -31.05 -6.13 -5.84
N GLU A 78 -32.07 -6.33 -5.00
CA GLU A 78 -33.26 -7.13 -5.33
C GLU A 78 -34.32 -6.30 -6.05
N SER A 79 -34.62 -5.11 -5.54
CA SER A 79 -35.70 -4.27 -6.05
C SER A 79 -35.39 -2.78 -5.91
N VAL A 80 -35.99 -1.97 -6.77
CA VAL A 80 -35.87 -0.50 -6.77
C VAL A 80 -37.27 0.08 -6.94
N HIS A 81 -37.73 0.82 -5.95
CA HIS A 81 -39.05 1.42 -5.89
C HIS A 81 -38.95 2.93 -5.66
N LEU A 82 -39.90 3.69 -6.21
CA LEU A 82 -40.06 5.09 -5.82
C LEU A 82 -40.66 5.14 -4.42
N ASP A 83 -40.17 6.04 -3.59
CA ASP A 83 -40.74 6.29 -2.26
C ASP A 83 -42.19 6.82 -2.40
N ASP A 84 -43.02 6.60 -1.39
CA ASP A 84 -44.44 7.01 -1.37
C ASP A 84 -44.59 8.54 -1.50
N SER A 85 -43.57 9.29 -1.06
CA SER A 85 -43.48 10.75 -1.17
C SER A 85 -43.11 11.24 -2.58
N LEU A 86 -42.63 10.35 -3.46
CA LEU A 86 -42.01 10.65 -4.76
C LEU A 86 -40.75 11.52 -4.69
N ASP A 87 -40.23 11.82 -3.50
CA ASP A 87 -39.05 12.66 -3.29
C ASP A 87 -37.73 11.87 -3.29
N GLY A 88 -37.80 10.54 -3.49
CA GLY A 88 -36.63 9.66 -3.50
C GLY A 88 -36.93 8.25 -4.01
N VAL A 89 -35.93 7.39 -3.89
CA VAL A 89 -35.96 5.98 -4.33
C VAL A 89 -35.56 5.08 -3.18
N GLU A 90 -36.37 4.07 -2.89
CA GLU A 90 -36.07 3.01 -1.96
C GLU A 90 -35.48 1.80 -2.72
N VAL A 91 -34.32 1.35 -2.29
CA VAL A 91 -33.59 0.24 -2.89
C VAL A 91 -33.49 -0.89 -1.88
N GLU A 92 -34.00 -2.06 -2.24
CA GLU A 92 -33.90 -3.28 -1.45
C GLU A 92 -32.63 -4.05 -1.84
N VAL A 93 -31.79 -4.35 -0.85
CA VAL A 93 -30.50 -5.02 -1.05
C VAL A 93 -30.44 -6.26 -0.19
N LEU A 94 -30.06 -7.38 -0.80
CA LEU A 94 -29.73 -8.61 -0.11
C LEU A 94 -28.21 -8.67 0.14
N LEU A 95 -27.81 -8.57 1.40
CA LEU A 95 -26.43 -8.77 1.82
C LEU A 95 -26.12 -10.26 2.01
N LYS A 96 -24.90 -10.66 1.62
CA LYS A 96 -24.40 -12.02 1.86
C LYS A 96 -24.21 -12.26 3.37
N PRO A 97 -24.29 -13.51 3.86
CA PRO A 97 -24.05 -13.83 5.28
C PRO A 97 -22.68 -13.36 5.80
N SER A 98 -21.66 -13.31 4.94
CA SER A 98 -20.33 -12.78 5.29
C SER A 98 -20.29 -11.28 5.54
N ALA A 99 -21.34 -10.56 5.13
CA ALA A 99 -21.43 -9.10 5.15
C ALA A 99 -22.49 -8.57 6.13
N GLU A 100 -23.07 -9.42 6.99
CA GLU A 100 -24.06 -9.02 8.00
C GLU A 100 -23.55 -7.90 8.92
N GLN A 101 -22.25 -7.85 9.18
CA GLN A 101 -21.64 -6.78 9.98
C GLN A 101 -21.74 -5.39 9.35
N LEU A 102 -22.09 -5.30 8.06
CA LEU A 102 -22.36 -4.03 7.37
C LEU A 102 -23.79 -3.54 7.63
N ALA A 103 -24.73 -4.39 8.04
CA ALA A 103 -26.11 -4.03 8.40
C ALA A 103 -26.21 -3.44 9.84
N LYS A 104 -25.27 -2.55 10.19
CA LYS A 104 -25.17 -1.90 11.49
C LYS A 104 -25.37 -0.41 11.36
N GLU A 105 -25.87 0.22 12.41
CA GLU A 105 -25.99 1.68 12.48
C GLU A 105 -24.65 2.38 12.14
N GLY A 106 -24.73 3.50 11.42
CA GLY A 106 -23.55 4.26 10.98
C GLY A 106 -22.83 3.70 9.75
N THR A 107 -23.25 2.57 9.17
CA THR A 107 -22.79 2.17 7.84
C THR A 107 -23.32 3.14 6.79
N ARG A 108 -22.42 3.59 5.90
CA ARG A 108 -22.72 4.54 4.83
C ARG A 108 -22.77 3.81 3.49
N PHE A 109 -23.81 4.11 2.70
CA PHE A 109 -23.99 3.57 1.35
C PHE A 109 -24.04 4.70 0.34
N TRP A 110 -23.49 4.51 -0.86
CA TRP A 110 -23.54 5.51 -1.94
C TRP A 110 -23.53 4.81 -3.30
N VAL A 111 -24.06 5.48 -4.33
CA VAL A 111 -24.04 4.94 -5.70
C VAL A 111 -22.73 5.33 -6.39
N VAL A 112 -21.95 4.34 -6.85
CA VAL A 112 -20.75 4.60 -7.65
C VAL A 112 -21.10 4.58 -9.12
N ARG A 113 -20.73 5.66 -9.81
CA ARG A 113 -20.94 5.83 -11.25
C ARG A 113 -19.63 5.53 -11.98
N PRO A 114 -19.63 4.74 -13.06
CA PRO A 114 -18.47 4.66 -13.92
C PRO A 114 -18.27 6.02 -14.60
N GLU A 115 -17.22 6.74 -14.21
CA GLU A 115 -16.84 7.97 -14.89
C GLU A 115 -16.17 7.59 -16.22
N LEU A 116 -16.76 8.05 -17.33
CA LEU A 116 -16.16 7.91 -18.65
C LEU A 116 -14.99 8.89 -18.74
N SER A 117 -13.80 8.43 -18.37
CA SER A 117 -12.59 9.12 -18.74
C SER A 117 -12.23 8.72 -20.17
N LEU A 118 -12.12 9.68 -21.08
CA LEU A 118 -11.70 9.49 -22.47
C LEU A 118 -10.25 8.97 -22.62
N THR A 119 -9.53 8.81 -21.51
CA THR A 119 -8.10 8.49 -21.36
C THR A 119 -7.68 7.04 -21.72
N ARG A 120 -8.56 6.24 -22.34
CA ARG A 120 -8.17 4.89 -22.78
C ARG A 120 -8.98 4.45 -23.98
N ILE A 121 -8.59 4.92 -25.16
CA ILE A 121 -9.06 4.36 -26.42
C ILE A 121 -8.28 3.06 -26.65
N SER A 122 -8.77 1.96 -26.08
CA SER A 122 -8.49 0.61 -26.53
C SER A 122 -9.76 -0.20 -26.31
N GLY A 123 -10.45 -0.53 -27.40
CA GLY A 123 -11.68 -1.30 -27.37
C GLY A 123 -12.93 -0.43 -27.35
N LEU A 124 -13.30 0.10 -28.52
CA LEU A 124 -14.57 0.81 -28.77
C LEU A 124 -15.80 -0.13 -28.74
N GLU A 125 -15.79 -1.15 -27.87
CA GLU A 125 -16.87 -2.14 -27.74
C GLU A 125 -17.21 -2.51 -26.27
N THR A 126 -16.59 -1.90 -25.25
CA THR A 126 -16.84 -2.31 -23.84
C THR A 126 -16.78 -1.15 -22.84
N ALA A 127 -17.82 -0.32 -22.80
CA ALA A 127 -18.03 0.61 -21.69
C ALA A 127 -19.50 0.67 -21.25
N ILE A 128 -20.04 -0.51 -20.90
CA ILE A 128 -21.22 -0.61 -20.04
C ILE A 128 -20.71 -1.21 -18.73
N GLY A 129 -20.00 -0.41 -17.93
CA GLY A 129 -19.74 -0.79 -16.54
C GLY A 129 -21.07 -0.85 -15.80
N HIS A 130 -21.39 -1.97 -15.17
CA HIS A 130 -22.56 -2.08 -14.31
C HIS A 130 -22.40 -1.11 -13.13
N LYS A 131 -23.48 -0.39 -12.79
CA LYS A 131 -23.49 0.48 -11.61
C LYS A 131 -23.43 -0.41 -10.38
N TYR A 132 -22.83 0.12 -9.32
CA TYR A 132 -22.75 -0.62 -8.07
C TYR A 132 -22.90 0.32 -6.89
N ILE A 133 -23.35 -0.22 -5.77
CA ILE A 133 -23.47 0.51 -4.51
C ILE A 133 -22.18 0.29 -3.73
N GLY A 134 -21.49 1.38 -3.40
CA GLY A 134 -20.38 1.35 -2.47
C GLY A 134 -20.90 1.34 -1.03
N VAL A 135 -20.23 0.60 -0.17
CA VAL A 135 -20.51 0.57 1.28
C VAL A 135 -19.24 0.86 2.06
N SER A 136 -19.37 1.52 3.21
CA SER A 136 -18.28 1.65 4.19
C SER A 136 -18.83 1.74 5.61
N PRO A 137 -18.32 0.93 6.56
CA PRO A 137 -18.64 1.11 7.96
C PRO A 137 -17.99 2.41 8.47
N ASN A 138 -18.67 3.16 9.34
CA ASN A 138 -18.06 4.32 9.99
C ASN A 138 -16.97 3.84 10.99
N PRO A 139 -15.68 4.18 10.80
CA PRO A 139 -14.60 3.77 11.70
C PRO A 139 -14.62 4.49 13.06
N MET A 140 -15.31 5.62 13.18
CA MET A 140 -15.42 6.37 14.45
C MET A 140 -16.58 5.92 15.35
N ALA A 141 -17.39 4.96 14.92
CA ALA A 141 -18.47 4.40 15.72
C ALA A 141 -18.01 3.10 16.41
N ASP A 142 -18.01 3.10 17.74
CA ASP A 142 -17.57 1.99 18.59
C ASP A 142 -18.20 0.65 18.12
N SER A 143 -17.37 -0.29 17.65
CA SER A 143 -17.84 -1.39 16.80
C SER A 143 -18.67 -2.45 17.55
N GLU A 144 -18.53 -2.49 18.88
CA GLU A 144 -19.12 -3.50 19.77
C GLU A 144 -20.56 -3.19 20.18
N ASN A 145 -21.01 -1.94 20.18
CA ASN A 145 -22.33 -1.57 20.71
C ASN A 145 -23.35 -1.12 19.64
N ARG A 146 -23.06 -1.39 18.35
CA ARG A 146 -23.94 -0.97 17.25
C ARG A 146 -25.16 -1.89 17.11
N GLN A 147 -26.34 -1.28 17.08
CA GLN A 147 -27.60 -1.99 16.82
C GLN A 147 -27.68 -2.38 15.33
N THR A 148 -28.10 -3.61 15.06
CA THR A 148 -28.43 -4.06 13.71
C THR A 148 -29.60 -3.24 13.19
N THR A 149 -29.42 -2.62 12.04
CA THR A 149 -30.42 -1.75 11.42
C THR A 149 -30.66 -2.23 9.99
N HIS A 150 -31.93 -2.24 9.59
CA HIS A 150 -32.35 -2.67 8.25
C HIS A 150 -32.72 -1.49 7.34
N ARG A 151 -32.68 -0.25 7.84
CA ARG A 151 -32.99 0.97 7.07
C ARG A 151 -31.82 1.93 7.07
N PHE A 152 -31.39 2.34 5.88
CA PHE A 152 -30.24 3.22 5.70
C PHE A 152 -30.59 4.39 4.82
N GLN A 153 -29.96 5.53 5.08
CA GLN A 153 -29.98 6.66 4.18
C GLN A 153 -28.74 6.62 3.29
N GLY A 154 -28.98 6.55 1.98
CA GLY A 154 -27.95 6.56 0.97
C GLY A 154 -27.42 7.97 0.71
N LEU A 155 -26.11 8.08 0.58
CA LEU A 155 -25.41 9.32 0.24
C LEU A 155 -25.38 9.51 -1.28
N ALA A 156 -25.61 10.75 -1.72
CA ALA A 156 -25.58 11.10 -3.13
C ALA A 156 -24.17 11.04 -3.74
N ASN A 157 -23.14 11.27 -2.92
CA ASN A 157 -21.73 11.32 -3.33
C ASN A 157 -20.88 10.37 -2.50
N VAL A 158 -19.76 9.91 -3.08
CA VAL A 158 -18.76 9.10 -2.39
C VAL A 158 -18.24 9.83 -1.15
N PRO A 159 -18.22 9.20 0.06
CA PRO A 159 -17.63 9.78 1.25
C PRO A 159 -16.13 10.02 1.07
N VAL A 160 -15.66 11.21 1.47
CA VAL A 160 -14.27 11.68 1.26
C VAL A 160 -13.23 10.79 1.98
N ASP A 161 -13.64 10.10 3.04
CA ASP A 161 -12.77 9.20 3.82
C ASP A 161 -12.41 7.93 3.01
N THR A 162 -13.26 7.48 2.10
CA THR A 162 -13.05 6.20 1.38
C THR A 162 -11.93 6.22 0.33
N LEU A 163 -11.36 7.40 0.06
CA LEU A 163 -10.20 7.62 -0.79
C LEU A 163 -8.94 7.67 0.09
N SER A 164 -8.28 6.53 0.31
CA SER A 164 -7.01 6.38 1.07
C SER A 164 -7.01 7.12 2.44
N ASP A 165 -7.37 6.39 3.49
CA ASP A 165 -7.81 6.86 4.82
C ASP A 165 -6.76 7.61 5.70
N SER A 166 -5.56 7.98 5.22
CA SER A 166 -4.59 8.66 6.10
C SER A 166 -3.69 9.68 5.39
N GLY A 167 -3.55 10.85 6.01
CA GLY A 167 -2.81 12.00 5.46
C GLY A 167 -3.03 13.29 6.23
N VAL A 168 -2.26 14.31 5.86
CA VAL A 168 -2.41 15.69 6.38
C VAL A 168 -3.35 16.47 5.48
N GLU A 169 -4.48 16.92 6.02
CA GLU A 169 -5.42 17.77 5.30
C GLU A 169 -5.08 19.25 5.45
N LEU A 170 -5.12 19.99 4.35
CA LEU A 170 -4.82 21.42 4.29
C LEU A 170 -5.90 22.18 3.52
N ILE A 171 -5.95 23.49 3.75
CA ILE A 171 -6.79 24.41 2.99
C ILE A 171 -5.89 25.31 2.17
N LEU A 172 -6.00 25.25 0.84
CA LEU A 172 -5.33 26.17 -0.06
C LEU A 172 -6.31 27.27 -0.46
N ARG A 173 -6.02 28.50 -0.05
CA ARG A 173 -6.85 29.66 -0.27
C ARG A 173 -6.33 30.48 -1.44
N GLY A 174 -7.16 30.64 -2.47
CA GLY A 174 -6.89 31.49 -3.62
C GLY A 174 -7.96 32.56 -3.80
N ASP A 175 -7.67 33.59 -4.58
CA ASP A 175 -8.67 34.51 -5.13
C ASP A 175 -9.54 33.82 -6.21
N LYS A 176 -9.02 32.78 -6.86
CA LYS A 176 -9.72 31.96 -7.87
C LYS A 176 -9.38 30.48 -7.70
N ARG A 177 -10.18 29.63 -8.36
CA ARG A 177 -9.95 28.18 -8.40
C ARG A 177 -8.82 27.73 -9.34
N TYR A 178 -8.35 28.60 -10.24
CA TYR A 178 -7.27 28.31 -11.19
C TYR A 178 -7.34 26.96 -11.91
N SER A 179 -8.55 26.58 -12.39
CA SER A 179 -8.82 25.29 -13.06
C SER A 179 -8.56 24.04 -12.22
N VAL A 180 -8.33 24.19 -10.91
CA VAL A 180 -8.27 23.08 -9.96
C VAL A 180 -9.69 22.52 -9.79
N SER A 181 -9.80 21.20 -9.84
CA SER A 181 -11.06 20.48 -9.70
C SER A 181 -10.97 19.43 -8.60
N LYS A 182 -12.13 19.01 -8.08
CA LYS A 182 -12.19 17.90 -7.13
C LYS A 182 -11.64 16.63 -7.79
N GLY A 183 -10.76 15.92 -7.09
CA GLY A 183 -10.05 14.75 -7.60
C GLY A 183 -8.80 15.06 -8.43
N SER A 184 -8.45 16.33 -8.64
CA SER A 184 -7.15 16.71 -9.21
C SER A 184 -6.01 16.27 -8.29
N ASN A 185 -4.84 15.99 -8.86
CA ASN A 185 -3.67 15.55 -8.12
C ASN A 185 -2.95 16.72 -7.45
N VAL A 186 -2.37 16.46 -6.28
CA VAL A 186 -1.37 17.32 -5.65
C VAL A 186 -0.01 16.71 -5.92
N THR A 187 0.89 17.48 -6.52
CA THR A 187 2.19 16.99 -6.99
C THR A 187 3.35 17.72 -6.33
N PHE A 188 4.45 17.02 -6.10
CA PHE A 188 5.73 17.61 -5.71
C PHE A 188 6.77 17.18 -6.73
N ARG A 189 7.36 18.14 -7.44
CA ARG A 189 8.31 17.88 -8.54
C ARG A 189 7.78 16.87 -9.58
N GLY A 190 6.48 16.93 -9.89
CA GLY A 190 5.81 16.03 -10.84
C GLY A 190 5.37 14.68 -10.28
N VAL A 191 5.75 14.33 -9.04
CA VAL A 191 5.30 13.10 -8.37
C VAL A 191 4.00 13.37 -7.62
N GLU A 192 3.00 12.51 -7.77
CA GLU A 192 1.76 12.59 -7.00
C GLU A 192 2.02 12.31 -5.52
N ILE A 193 1.68 13.28 -4.67
CA ILE A 193 1.84 13.21 -3.21
C ILE A 193 0.53 13.36 -2.45
N GLY A 194 -0.57 13.61 -3.15
CA GLY A 194 -1.86 13.89 -2.54
C GLY A 194 -2.97 14.14 -3.55
N THR A 195 -4.15 14.47 -3.05
CA THR A 195 -5.35 14.70 -3.87
C THR A 195 -6.18 15.88 -3.39
N VAL A 196 -6.88 16.53 -4.31
CA VAL A 196 -7.85 17.59 -4.03
C VAL A 196 -9.18 16.97 -3.60
N LEU A 197 -9.58 17.20 -2.35
CA LEU A 197 -10.79 16.66 -1.76
C LEU A 197 -12.04 17.46 -2.14
N ASP A 198 -11.94 18.79 -2.17
CA ASP A 198 -13.07 19.69 -2.40
C ASP A 198 -12.62 21.07 -2.89
N VAL A 199 -13.51 21.77 -3.59
CA VAL A 199 -13.31 23.16 -4.04
C VAL A 199 -14.59 23.94 -3.74
N ALA A 200 -14.51 24.86 -2.79
CA ALA A 200 -15.66 25.64 -2.33
C ALA A 200 -15.33 27.14 -2.22
N LEU A 201 -16.35 27.97 -2.16
CA LEU A 201 -16.18 29.36 -1.73
C LEU A 201 -15.97 29.39 -0.21
N SER A 202 -15.07 30.25 0.25
CA SER A 202 -14.94 30.60 1.67
C SER A 202 -16.27 31.10 2.23
N GLN A 203 -16.47 31.03 3.56
CA GLN A 203 -17.73 31.45 4.20
C GLN A 203 -18.14 32.89 3.88
N GLU A 204 -17.17 33.79 3.69
CA GLU A 204 -17.41 35.19 3.29
C GLU A 204 -17.57 35.38 1.77
N SER A 205 -17.44 34.32 0.97
CA SER A 205 -17.46 34.32 -0.49
C SER A 205 -16.41 35.23 -1.16
N ARG A 206 -15.35 35.58 -0.44
CA ARG A 206 -14.24 36.44 -0.93
C ARG A 206 -13.10 35.66 -1.57
N HIS A 207 -12.93 34.42 -1.15
CA HIS A 207 -11.87 33.51 -1.60
C HIS A 207 -12.44 32.16 -1.99
N VAL A 208 -11.67 31.41 -2.78
CA VAL A 208 -11.88 29.99 -3.05
C VAL A 208 -11.00 29.20 -2.08
N ASP A 209 -11.63 28.31 -1.31
CA ASP A 209 -10.95 27.38 -0.41
C ASP A 209 -10.92 26.00 -1.11
N VAL A 210 -9.70 25.54 -1.42
CA VAL A 210 -9.43 24.22 -1.99
C VAL A 210 -8.94 23.31 -0.88
N ARG A 211 -9.72 22.29 -0.53
CA ARG A 211 -9.31 21.31 0.49
C ARG A 211 -8.47 20.23 -0.17
N VAL A 212 -7.27 20.01 0.35
CA VAL A 212 -6.33 19.00 -0.17
C VAL A 212 -5.90 18.04 0.93
N ARG A 213 -5.51 16.84 0.55
CA ARG A 213 -4.91 15.84 1.43
C ARG A 213 -3.57 15.41 0.89
N ILE A 214 -2.52 15.55 1.69
CA ILE A 214 -1.19 15.00 1.42
C ILE A 214 -1.08 13.64 2.09
N PHE A 215 -0.64 12.61 1.37
CA PHE A 215 -0.50 11.27 1.93
C PHE A 215 0.55 11.22 3.05
N ASP A 216 0.34 10.40 4.08
CA ASP A 216 1.23 10.33 5.26
C ASP A 216 2.71 10.10 4.91
N GLN A 217 2.97 9.24 3.92
CA GLN A 217 4.33 8.94 3.44
C GLN A 217 5.07 10.16 2.88
N HIS A 218 4.34 11.23 2.55
CA HIS A 218 4.85 12.49 2.03
C HIS A 218 4.67 13.67 2.99
N ALA A 219 4.15 13.44 4.20
CA ALA A 219 3.90 14.49 5.18
C ALA A 219 5.19 15.23 5.60
N THR A 220 6.35 14.57 5.52
CA THR A 220 7.66 15.17 5.81
C THR A 220 8.08 16.23 4.78
N LEU A 221 7.52 16.21 3.57
CA LEU A 221 7.77 17.23 2.55
C LEU A 221 7.13 18.58 2.90
N LEU A 222 6.11 18.55 3.77
CA LEU A 222 5.26 19.68 4.08
C LEU A 222 5.83 20.47 5.26
N THR A 223 6.03 21.77 5.05
CA THR A 223 6.52 22.68 6.09
C THR A 223 5.78 24.01 5.99
N SER A 224 5.94 24.89 6.99
CA SER A 224 5.42 26.26 6.92
C SER A 224 5.96 27.07 5.72
N GLU A 225 7.07 26.63 5.10
CA GLU A 225 7.69 27.27 3.93
C GLU A 225 7.31 26.58 2.60
N SER A 226 6.28 25.72 2.61
CA SER A 226 5.72 25.12 1.40
C SER A 226 4.87 26.14 0.62
N LYS A 227 5.07 26.19 -0.69
CA LYS A 227 4.33 27.04 -1.64
C LYS A 227 3.52 26.15 -2.58
N PHE A 228 2.30 26.57 -2.87
CA PHE A 228 1.36 25.84 -3.70
C PHE A 228 0.89 26.70 -4.87
N TRP A 229 0.91 26.16 -6.08
CA TRP A 229 0.37 26.83 -7.25
C TRP A 229 -0.49 25.88 -8.08
N ALA A 230 -1.39 26.44 -8.87
CA ALA A 230 -2.17 25.67 -9.82
C ALA A 230 -1.27 25.21 -10.98
N SER A 231 -1.21 23.91 -11.21
CA SER A 231 -0.50 23.34 -12.36
C SER A 231 -1.50 23.16 -13.50
N SER A 232 -1.44 24.06 -14.49
CA SER A 232 -2.13 23.87 -15.75
C SER A 232 -1.22 23.08 -16.71
N GLY A 233 -1.78 22.21 -17.56
CA GLY A 233 -1.03 21.32 -18.44
C GLY A 233 -0.12 21.98 -19.49
N LEU A 234 0.13 23.29 -19.40
CA LEU A 234 0.93 24.09 -20.31
C LEU A 234 2.17 24.70 -19.64
N ASP A 235 2.31 24.64 -18.31
CA ASP A 235 3.43 25.28 -17.58
C ASP A 235 4.72 24.43 -17.49
N LEU A 236 4.78 23.29 -18.20
CA LEU A 236 5.98 22.44 -18.21
C LEU A 236 7.11 22.98 -19.10
N ASP A 237 6.82 23.91 -20.01
CA ASP A 237 7.84 24.53 -20.88
C ASP A 237 8.88 25.34 -20.09
N PHE A 238 8.61 25.71 -18.83
CA PHE A 238 9.56 26.45 -18.01
C PHE A 238 10.48 25.56 -17.15
N GLN A 239 10.20 24.26 -17.02
CA GLN A 239 11.01 23.33 -16.21
C GLN A 239 12.10 22.60 -17.00
N PHE A 240 11.97 22.52 -18.33
CA PHE A 240 13.00 22.03 -19.22
C PHE A 240 13.64 23.22 -19.94
N GLY A 241 14.78 23.69 -19.42
CA GLY A 241 15.50 24.83 -19.98
C GLY A 241 15.64 24.77 -21.51
N PHE A 242 15.57 25.94 -22.14
CA PHE A 242 15.55 26.24 -23.59
C PHE A 242 16.62 25.59 -24.51
N ASN A 243 17.36 24.56 -24.09
CA ASN A 243 18.43 23.91 -24.85
C ASN A 243 18.22 22.41 -25.13
N GLY A 244 17.05 21.82 -24.85
CA GLY A 244 16.74 20.42 -25.17
C GLY A 244 15.67 20.33 -26.24
N GLY A 245 15.96 19.67 -27.37
CA GLY A 245 15.07 19.58 -28.52
C GLY A 245 13.65 19.12 -28.18
N PHE A 246 12.67 19.80 -28.76
CA PHE A 246 11.25 19.58 -28.59
C PHE A 246 10.83 18.25 -29.22
N ASN A 247 10.80 17.18 -28.41
CA ASN A 247 10.22 15.90 -28.79
C ASN A 247 8.85 15.78 -28.11
N LEU A 248 7.81 16.11 -28.86
CA LEU A 248 6.42 16.09 -28.40
C LEU A 248 5.91 14.64 -28.44
N ASP A 249 5.98 13.95 -27.30
CA ASP A 249 5.28 12.69 -27.11
C ASP A 249 3.78 12.99 -26.89
N THR A 250 2.96 12.69 -27.89
CA THR A 250 1.50 12.96 -27.88
C THR A 250 0.76 12.23 -26.76
N GLU A 251 1.38 11.25 -26.11
CA GLU A 251 0.84 10.52 -24.95
C GLU A 251 0.83 11.37 -23.67
N SER A 252 1.68 12.40 -23.55
CA SER A 252 1.76 13.26 -22.35
C SER A 252 0.58 14.25 -22.26
N LEU A 253 -0.07 14.56 -23.38
CA LEU A 253 -1.14 15.55 -23.45
C LEU A 253 -2.41 15.14 -22.67
N GLU A 254 -2.63 13.84 -22.46
CA GLU A 254 -3.80 13.32 -21.75
C GLU A 254 -3.70 13.48 -20.22
N THR A 255 -2.49 13.42 -19.66
CA THR A 255 -2.24 13.67 -18.23
C THR A 255 -2.28 15.17 -17.90
N LEU A 256 -1.98 16.01 -18.90
CA LEU A 256 -1.97 17.48 -18.82
C LEU A 256 -3.38 18.09 -18.74
N ALA A 257 -4.44 17.35 -19.08
CA ALA A 257 -5.78 17.89 -19.27
C ALA A 257 -6.60 18.14 -17.98
N ARG A 258 -6.29 17.50 -16.85
CA ARG A 258 -7.14 17.60 -15.62
C ARG A 258 -6.80 18.76 -14.70
N GLY A 259 -5.72 19.48 -14.95
CA GLY A 259 -5.20 20.47 -13.99
C GLY A 259 -4.82 19.83 -12.64
N GLY A 260 -4.06 20.56 -11.84
CA GLY A 260 -3.58 20.04 -10.56
C GLY A 260 -3.14 21.14 -9.63
N VAL A 261 -2.63 20.72 -8.48
CA VAL A 261 -1.87 21.58 -7.59
C VAL A 261 -0.43 21.08 -7.57
N SER A 262 0.53 21.96 -7.73
CA SER A 262 1.94 21.65 -7.50
C SER A 262 2.42 22.32 -6.22
N MET A 263 3.34 21.64 -5.54
CA MET A 263 3.94 22.05 -4.28
C MET A 263 5.46 22.08 -4.43
N ILE A 264 6.09 23.07 -3.77
CA ILE A 264 7.52 23.11 -3.54
C ILE A 264 7.79 23.58 -2.12
N THR A 265 8.88 23.12 -1.52
CA THR A 265 9.29 23.52 -0.18
C THR A 265 10.56 24.36 -0.28
N THR A 266 10.47 25.61 0.16
CA THR A 266 11.49 26.64 -0.09
C THR A 266 12.47 26.85 1.06
N GLY A 267 12.32 26.11 2.17
CA GLY A 267 13.17 26.23 3.35
C GLY A 267 12.79 25.25 4.47
N GLN A 268 13.56 25.30 5.57
CA GLN A 268 13.23 24.59 6.81
C GLN A 268 12.16 25.37 7.58
N GLY A 269 10.91 24.94 7.42
CA GLY A 269 9.77 25.51 8.14
C GLY A 269 9.38 24.73 9.39
N LYS A 270 8.39 25.23 10.12
CA LYS A 270 7.76 24.47 11.21
C LYS A 270 6.92 23.33 10.63
N SER A 271 6.71 22.28 11.43
CA SER A 271 5.77 21.21 11.09
C SER A 271 4.37 21.78 10.92
N VAL A 272 3.64 21.25 9.94
CA VAL A 272 2.30 21.69 9.56
C VAL A 272 1.25 20.81 10.22
N SER A 273 0.19 21.43 10.71
CA SER A 273 -0.93 20.74 11.36
C SER A 273 -2.12 20.57 10.39
N PRO A 274 -2.92 19.52 10.55
CA PRO A 274 -4.17 19.40 9.80
C PRO A 274 -5.06 20.64 9.97
N GLY A 275 -5.58 21.16 8.85
CA GLY A 275 -6.41 22.36 8.80
C GLY A 275 -5.62 23.67 8.59
N ASP A 276 -4.29 23.62 8.54
CA ASP A 276 -3.48 24.80 8.23
C ASP A 276 -3.82 25.36 6.84
N ILE A 277 -3.77 26.69 6.75
CA ILE A 277 -4.16 27.44 5.55
C ILE A 277 -2.92 27.93 4.81
N PHE A 278 -2.82 27.57 3.54
CA PHE A 278 -1.79 28.03 2.61
C PHE A 278 -2.40 28.89 1.51
N THR A 279 -1.58 29.68 0.82
CA THR A 279 -2.03 30.44 -0.35
C THR A 279 -1.93 29.57 -1.61
N LEU A 280 -2.99 29.54 -2.41
CA LEU A 280 -2.98 28.95 -3.74
C LEU A 280 -2.60 30.04 -4.76
N HIS A 281 -1.42 29.92 -5.33
CA HIS A 281 -0.91 30.84 -6.34
C HIS A 281 -1.36 30.44 -7.75
N ALA A 282 -1.46 31.41 -8.65
CA ALA A 282 -1.80 31.17 -10.05
C ALA A 282 -0.68 30.41 -10.80
N SER A 283 0.57 30.74 -10.50
CA SER A 283 1.77 30.20 -11.14
C SER A 283 2.91 30.14 -10.12
N ALA A 284 3.97 29.40 -10.45
CA ALA A 284 5.18 29.39 -9.65
C ALA A 284 6.02 30.67 -9.87
N GLU A 285 6.76 31.08 -8.85
CA GLU A 285 7.76 32.15 -8.95
C GLU A 285 9.18 31.55 -9.03
N ASP A 286 10.05 32.14 -9.86
CA ASP A 286 11.41 31.63 -10.14
C ASP A 286 12.30 31.54 -8.89
N ASP A 287 12.09 32.42 -7.93
CA ASP A 287 12.85 32.47 -6.67
C ASP A 287 12.55 31.28 -5.76
N TRP A 288 11.35 30.69 -5.86
CA TRP A 288 10.99 29.49 -5.11
C TRP A 288 11.83 28.29 -5.54
N PHE A 289 12.04 28.12 -6.85
CA PHE A 289 12.90 27.06 -7.39
C PHE A 289 14.35 27.25 -6.95
N LYS A 290 14.89 28.48 -7.08
CA LYS A 290 16.26 28.81 -6.63
C LYS A 290 16.46 28.62 -5.13
N SER A 291 15.42 28.83 -4.34
CA SER A 291 15.45 28.60 -2.90
C SER A 291 15.40 27.10 -2.60
N ALA A 292 14.45 26.38 -3.20
CA ALA A 292 14.29 24.94 -3.03
C ALA A 292 15.48 24.10 -3.51
N GLU A 293 16.25 24.55 -4.52
CA GLU A 293 17.51 23.91 -4.91
C GLU A 293 18.56 23.93 -3.79
N LYS A 294 18.53 24.93 -2.91
CA LYS A 294 19.46 25.06 -1.79
C LYS A 294 19.04 24.23 -0.57
N PHE A 295 17.80 23.75 -0.55
CA PHE A 295 17.24 23.00 0.56
C PHE A 295 16.90 21.58 0.13
N GLU A 296 17.71 20.62 0.57
CA GLU A 296 17.36 19.22 0.49
C GLU A 296 16.16 18.95 1.42
N THR A 297 14.98 18.75 0.83
CA THR A 297 13.73 18.47 1.55
C THR A 297 13.82 17.18 2.37
N THR A 298 14.77 16.32 2.02
CA THR A 298 15.14 15.11 2.75
C THR A 298 16.66 15.14 2.99
N ASN A 299 17.11 15.81 4.06
CA ASN A 299 18.52 15.77 4.47
C ASN A 299 18.82 14.46 5.22
N ILE A 300 18.60 13.32 4.55
CA ILE A 300 19.11 12.06 5.03
C ILE A 300 20.57 12.01 4.60
N ALA A 301 21.48 12.21 5.55
CA ALA A 301 22.89 11.97 5.32
C ALA A 301 23.09 10.48 5.04
N LEU A 302 23.10 10.11 3.75
CA LEU A 302 23.26 8.75 3.25
C LEU A 302 24.71 8.22 3.43
N ARG A 303 25.34 8.46 4.59
CA ARG A 303 26.80 8.25 4.84
C ARG A 303 27.16 6.82 5.16
N GLY A 304 28.45 6.54 5.27
CA GLY A 304 28.97 5.23 5.69
C GLY A 304 28.87 4.10 4.66
N ALA A 305 28.08 4.21 3.60
CA ALA A 305 28.03 3.19 2.55
C ALA A 305 29.37 3.14 1.79
N VAL A 306 30.06 2.01 1.81
CA VAL A 306 31.33 1.82 1.11
C VAL A 306 31.32 0.55 0.27
N PRO A 307 31.83 0.59 -0.98
CA PRO A 307 32.05 -0.63 -1.73
C PRO A 307 33.22 -1.41 -1.13
N ILE A 308 33.09 -2.73 -1.08
CA ILE A 308 34.10 -3.64 -0.56
C ILE A 308 34.44 -4.67 -1.62
N ARG A 309 35.74 -4.88 -1.82
CA ARG A 309 36.26 -5.88 -2.75
C ARG A 309 37.29 -6.73 -2.03
N SER A 310 37.07 -8.03 -2.01
CA SER A 310 38.09 -8.98 -1.56
C SER A 310 38.70 -9.69 -2.76
N SER A 311 39.99 -9.98 -2.69
CA SER A 311 40.70 -10.80 -3.67
C SER A 311 41.65 -11.76 -2.99
N TRP A 312 41.78 -12.98 -3.50
CA TRP A 312 42.70 -13.99 -2.96
C TRP A 312 43.24 -14.89 -4.06
N GLU A 313 44.41 -15.50 -3.80
CA GLU A 313 45.00 -16.49 -4.69
C GLU A 313 44.37 -17.86 -4.42
N SER A 314 43.93 -18.53 -5.49
CA SER A 314 43.40 -19.88 -5.44
C SER A 314 44.20 -20.79 -6.36
N SER A 315 44.76 -21.87 -5.80
CA SER A 315 45.43 -22.91 -6.58
C SER A 315 44.39 -23.92 -7.06
N GLY A 316 44.29 -24.11 -8.38
CA GLY A 316 43.46 -25.12 -9.01
C GLY A 316 44.29 -26.08 -9.87
N TYR A 317 43.62 -27.01 -10.53
CA TYR A 317 44.25 -28.01 -11.40
C TYR A 317 45.04 -27.38 -12.57
N PHE A 318 44.65 -26.17 -13.01
CA PHE A 318 45.26 -25.41 -14.11
C PHE A 318 46.22 -24.29 -13.64
N GLY A 319 46.69 -24.35 -12.39
CA GLY A 319 47.61 -23.35 -11.83
C GLY A 319 46.92 -22.38 -10.88
N ARG A 320 47.58 -21.24 -10.64
CA ARG A 320 47.11 -20.19 -9.70
C ARG A 320 46.19 -19.21 -10.43
N SER A 321 45.05 -18.90 -9.84
CA SER A 321 44.10 -17.91 -10.34
C SER A 321 43.71 -16.97 -9.20
N ILE A 322 43.55 -15.69 -9.51
CA ILE A 322 43.04 -14.70 -8.57
C ILE A 322 41.51 -14.77 -8.61
N LYS A 323 40.89 -14.94 -7.45
CA LYS A 323 39.44 -14.85 -7.30
C LYS A 323 39.09 -13.54 -6.61
N THR A 324 37.97 -12.95 -7.01
CA THR A 324 37.46 -11.70 -6.45
C THR A 324 36.02 -11.90 -5.99
N ALA A 325 35.66 -11.22 -4.91
CA ALA A 325 34.27 -11.04 -4.48
C ALA A 325 34.02 -9.56 -4.18
N GLN A 326 32.78 -9.11 -4.40
CA GLN A 326 32.37 -7.72 -4.21
C GLN A 326 31.05 -7.67 -3.43
N CYS A 327 30.94 -6.67 -2.57
CA CYS A 327 29.71 -6.29 -1.87
C CYS A 327 29.77 -4.81 -1.50
N ASN A 328 28.71 -4.34 -0.85
CA ASN A 328 28.78 -3.12 -0.06
C ASN A 328 29.11 -3.44 1.40
N GLY A 329 29.43 -2.41 2.16
CA GLY A 329 29.48 -2.44 3.60
C GLY A 329 29.29 -1.05 4.17
N ILE A 330 29.52 -0.97 5.47
CA ILE A 330 29.20 0.19 6.29
C ILE A 330 30.44 0.58 7.07
N ALA A 331 30.92 1.80 6.86
CA ALA A 331 31.93 2.41 7.70
C ALA A 331 31.29 2.99 8.96
N ILE A 332 31.85 2.62 10.11
CA ILE A 332 31.39 2.96 11.45
C ILE A 332 32.58 3.53 12.22
N ILE A 333 32.36 4.60 12.97
CA ILE A 333 33.32 5.15 13.94
C ILE A 333 32.79 4.90 15.35
N ASN A 334 33.63 4.35 16.21
CA ASN A 334 33.35 4.23 17.63
C ASN A 334 34.61 4.55 18.43
N GLY A 335 34.54 5.49 19.37
CA GLY A 335 35.70 5.87 20.19
C GLY A 335 36.91 6.40 19.42
N GLY A 336 36.72 6.88 18.17
CA GLY A 336 37.80 7.35 17.29
C GLY A 336 38.46 6.26 16.44
N GLU A 337 38.09 4.98 16.62
CA GLU A 337 38.51 3.88 15.77
C GLU A 337 37.51 3.66 14.62
N GLN A 338 38.00 3.25 13.44
CA GLN A 338 37.19 2.95 12.26
C GLN A 338 36.95 1.45 12.12
N PHE A 339 35.69 1.07 11.94
CA PHE A 339 35.23 -0.30 11.73
C PHE A 339 34.47 -0.36 10.40
N ILE A 340 34.61 -1.47 9.68
CA ILE A 340 33.78 -1.78 8.53
C ILE A 340 32.91 -2.97 8.87
N TRP A 341 31.60 -2.80 8.71
CA TRP A 341 30.61 -3.86 8.86
C TRP A 341 30.10 -4.29 7.49
N PHE A 342 30.23 -5.58 7.17
CA PHE A 342 29.90 -6.12 5.85
C PHE A 342 29.54 -7.61 5.90
N PRO A 343 28.93 -8.18 4.85
CA PRO A 343 28.56 -9.59 4.81
C PRO A 343 29.74 -10.55 4.90
N ALA A 344 29.56 -11.65 5.64
CA ALA A 344 30.64 -12.60 5.95
C ALA A 344 31.06 -13.46 4.75
N ASP A 345 30.14 -13.71 3.84
CA ASP A 345 30.34 -14.54 2.64
C ASP A 345 31.36 -13.95 1.65
N VAL A 346 31.64 -12.64 1.75
CA VAL A 346 32.65 -11.93 0.95
C VAL A 346 34.07 -12.22 1.44
N MET A 347 34.22 -12.54 2.72
CA MET A 347 35.48 -13.01 3.31
C MET A 347 35.55 -14.53 3.17
N SER A 348 35.97 -15.00 1.99
CA SER A 348 36.20 -16.43 1.80
C SER A 348 37.47 -16.89 2.53
N ASN A 349 37.36 -17.12 3.85
CA ASN A 349 38.41 -17.61 4.73
C ASN A 349 39.71 -16.77 4.65
N SER A 350 39.82 -15.73 5.48
CA SER A 350 40.98 -14.81 5.59
C SER A 350 42.35 -15.50 5.76
N LYS A 351 42.36 -16.81 6.00
CA LYS A 351 43.55 -17.68 6.01
C LYS A 351 44.10 -18.05 4.62
N LYS A 352 43.47 -17.61 3.52
CA LYS A 352 43.96 -17.88 2.15
C LYS A 352 45.18 -17.02 1.80
N ILE A 353 46.07 -17.59 1.01
CA ILE A 353 47.31 -16.94 0.56
C ILE A 353 46.96 -15.74 -0.35
N GLY A 354 47.65 -14.62 -0.16
CA GLY A 354 47.49 -13.42 -0.99
C GLY A 354 46.14 -12.73 -0.82
N PHE A 355 45.47 -12.88 0.32
CA PHE A 355 44.22 -12.17 0.61
C PHE A 355 44.45 -10.66 0.69
N ASN A 356 43.60 -9.90 -0.01
CA ASN A 356 43.59 -8.45 -0.03
C ASN A 356 42.13 -7.96 0.08
N LEU A 357 41.90 -6.94 0.90
CA LEU A 357 40.62 -6.26 1.05
C LEU A 357 40.78 -4.79 0.65
N ALA A 358 40.00 -4.35 -0.33
CA ALA A 358 39.84 -2.95 -0.68
C ALA A 358 38.50 -2.42 -0.15
N VAL A 359 38.51 -1.19 0.36
CA VAL A 359 37.34 -0.52 0.93
C VAL A 359 37.28 0.90 0.37
N GLY A 360 36.23 1.22 -0.37
CA GLY A 360 36.17 2.46 -1.14
C GLY A 360 37.36 2.56 -2.11
N ASP A 361 38.05 3.69 -2.07
CA ASP A 361 39.24 3.96 -2.89
C ASP A 361 40.55 3.43 -2.25
N ILE A 362 40.47 2.82 -1.07
CA ILE A 362 41.65 2.34 -0.35
C ILE A 362 41.91 0.88 -0.76
N GLU A 363 42.94 0.68 -1.57
CA GLU A 363 43.46 -0.65 -1.87
C GLU A 363 44.30 -1.19 -0.69
N SER A 364 44.13 -2.46 -0.34
CA SER A 364 44.92 -3.15 0.70
C SER A 364 44.79 -2.59 2.12
N VAL A 365 43.55 -2.59 2.63
CA VAL A 365 43.26 -2.20 4.02
C VAL A 365 43.87 -3.21 5.00
N GLY A 366 44.73 -2.72 5.90
CA GLY A 366 45.22 -3.50 7.05
C GLY A 366 44.07 -3.88 7.98
N LEU A 367 43.94 -5.19 8.25
CA LEU A 367 42.88 -5.74 9.08
C LEU A 367 43.36 -5.90 10.52
N GLY A 368 42.72 -5.20 11.45
CA GLY A 368 42.93 -5.36 12.87
C GLY A 368 42.09 -6.50 13.44
N SER A 369 41.34 -6.22 14.51
CA SER A 369 40.40 -7.18 15.08
C SER A 369 39.24 -7.48 14.12
N ILE A 370 38.93 -8.77 13.93
CA ILE A 370 37.79 -9.26 13.16
C ILE A 370 36.80 -9.89 14.14
N ARG A 371 35.55 -9.44 14.10
CA ARG A 371 34.44 -9.98 14.89
C ARG A 371 33.36 -10.51 13.95
N SER A 372 32.85 -11.71 14.23
CA SER A 372 31.72 -12.27 13.49
C SER A 372 30.41 -11.95 14.20
N VAL A 373 29.42 -11.51 13.44
CA VAL A 373 28.06 -11.20 13.88
C VAL A 373 27.11 -11.90 12.90
N LYS A 374 26.70 -13.13 13.23
CA LYS A 374 25.89 -13.99 12.34
C LYS A 374 26.54 -14.11 10.94
N ASP A 375 25.82 -13.72 9.89
CA ASP A 375 26.24 -13.77 8.49
C ASP A 375 26.96 -12.47 8.05
N SER A 376 27.47 -11.71 9.00
CA SER A 376 28.23 -10.48 8.78
C SER A 376 29.51 -10.44 9.62
N LEU A 377 30.43 -9.56 9.24
CA LEU A 377 31.72 -9.33 9.89
C LEU A 377 31.90 -7.85 10.20
N VAL A 378 32.44 -7.58 11.37
CA VAL A 378 32.90 -6.25 11.78
C VAL A 378 34.42 -6.29 11.86
N VAL A 379 35.09 -5.47 11.08
CA VAL A 379 36.55 -5.45 11.00
C VAL A 379 37.08 -4.08 11.35
N ARG A 380 38.02 -4.01 12.29
CA ARG A 380 38.74 -2.76 12.58
C ARG A 380 39.74 -2.47 11.47
N MET A 381 39.70 -1.26 10.93
CA MET A 381 40.69 -0.77 9.98
C MET A 381 41.94 -0.27 10.71
N GLU A 382 43.12 -0.69 10.27
CA GLU A 382 44.39 -0.15 10.76
C GLU A 382 44.89 1.06 9.94
N SER A 383 44.19 1.41 8.87
CA SER A 383 44.51 2.56 8.03
C SER A 383 44.18 3.88 8.72
N LYS A 384 45.03 4.90 8.51
CA LYS A 384 44.76 6.29 8.90
C LYS A 384 43.86 7.04 7.90
N ALA A 385 43.56 6.42 6.75
CA ALA A 385 42.72 7.04 5.74
C ALA A 385 41.28 7.18 6.28
N ARG A 386 40.75 8.40 6.21
CA ARG A 386 39.47 8.73 6.82
C ARG A 386 38.34 8.49 5.82
N ILE A 387 37.56 7.44 6.04
CA ILE A 387 36.32 7.18 5.34
C ILE A 387 35.16 7.95 6.03
N ASP A 388 34.21 8.46 5.24
CA ASP A 388 32.93 8.98 5.77
C ASP A 388 32.12 7.84 6.41
N ALA A 389 31.72 8.00 7.66
CA ALA A 389 31.27 6.90 8.50
C ALA A 389 30.19 7.32 9.49
N PHE A 390 29.39 6.35 9.94
CA PHE A 390 28.40 6.55 10.99
C PHE A 390 29.06 6.61 12.37
N ASP A 391 28.72 7.59 13.20
CA ASP A 391 29.10 7.64 14.60
C ASP A 391 28.19 6.69 15.39
N ALA A 392 28.73 5.56 15.85
CA ALA A 392 27.96 4.52 16.55
C ALA A 392 27.20 5.05 17.78
N SER A 393 27.68 6.13 18.39
CA SER A 393 27.06 6.73 19.58
C SER A 393 25.85 7.62 19.27
N LYS A 394 25.68 8.07 18.02
CA LYS A 394 24.67 9.07 17.63
C LYS A 394 23.78 8.64 16.48
N ASP A 395 24.36 7.92 15.54
CA ASP A 395 23.73 7.62 14.26
C ASP A 395 23.02 6.26 14.25
N PHE A 396 23.16 5.45 15.31
CA PHE A 396 22.52 4.14 15.38
C PHE A 396 21.11 4.28 15.96
N ILE A 397 20.16 3.56 15.38
CA ILE A 397 18.84 3.36 15.96
C ILE A 397 18.64 1.88 16.21
N SER A 398 18.16 1.53 17.40
CA SER A 398 17.85 0.16 17.83
C SER A 398 16.34 -0.08 17.74
N PRO A 399 15.77 -0.26 16.55
CA PRO A 399 14.33 -0.34 16.41
C PRO A 399 13.81 -1.67 16.94
N VAL A 400 12.72 -1.61 17.73
CA VAL A 400 12.01 -2.79 18.26
C VAL A 400 10.92 -3.27 17.28
N LYS A 401 10.51 -2.40 16.35
CA LYS A 401 9.47 -2.67 15.35
C LYS A 401 9.91 -2.23 13.95
N PRO A 402 9.40 -2.87 12.88
CA PRO A 402 9.63 -2.43 11.51
C PRO A 402 9.22 -0.97 11.28
N MET A 403 9.98 -0.27 10.45
CA MET A 403 9.74 1.11 10.03
C MET A 403 10.21 1.31 8.59
N ASP A 404 9.75 2.39 7.96
CA ASP A 404 10.13 2.71 6.58
C ASP A 404 11.64 3.00 6.52
N GLY A 405 12.31 2.35 5.58
CA GLY A 405 13.76 2.37 5.46
C GLY A 405 14.23 2.69 4.05
N LEU A 406 15.47 3.17 3.96
CA LEU A 406 16.19 3.37 2.71
C LEU A 406 17.41 2.45 2.72
N VAL A 407 17.54 1.61 1.70
CA VAL A 407 18.78 0.87 1.42
C VAL A 407 19.68 1.80 0.62
N VAL A 408 20.91 2.01 1.07
CA VAL A 408 21.80 3.05 0.55
C VAL A 408 23.06 2.43 -0.01
N ARG A 409 23.52 2.88 -1.17
CA ARG A 409 24.83 2.52 -1.71
C ARG A 409 25.56 3.74 -2.26
N GLN A 410 26.88 3.71 -2.20
CA GLN A 410 27.72 4.66 -2.91
C GLN A 410 27.92 4.18 -4.35
N SER A 411 27.87 5.08 -5.33
CA SER A 411 28.27 4.75 -6.70
C SER A 411 29.78 4.55 -6.77
N ALA A 412 30.24 3.60 -7.60
CA ALA A 412 31.66 3.38 -7.84
C ALA A 412 32.29 4.48 -8.71
N GLU A 413 31.49 5.26 -9.45
CA GLU A 413 31.97 6.21 -10.46
C GLU A 413 31.70 7.69 -10.13
N GLN A 414 30.88 7.98 -9.11
CA GLN A 414 30.51 9.35 -8.71
C GLN A 414 30.23 9.39 -7.20
N ASP A 415 30.41 10.53 -6.52
CA ASP A 415 30.00 10.73 -5.11
C ASP A 415 28.45 10.80 -4.94
N VAL A 416 27.74 10.12 -5.84
CA VAL A 416 26.29 10.03 -5.88
C VAL A 416 25.88 8.78 -5.12
N ARG A 417 24.98 8.96 -4.16
CA ARG A 417 24.43 7.89 -3.32
C ARG A 417 23.09 7.47 -3.88
N PHE A 418 22.97 6.20 -4.24
CA PHE A 418 21.72 5.61 -4.67
C PHE A 418 20.98 5.05 -3.46
N HIS A 419 19.66 5.12 -3.49
CA HIS A 419 18.84 4.45 -2.50
C HIS A 419 17.67 3.70 -3.11
N LEU A 420 17.21 2.66 -2.43
CA LEU A 420 15.94 2.00 -2.66
C LEU A 420 15.09 2.11 -1.39
N SER A 421 13.84 2.48 -1.55
CA SER A 421 12.88 2.48 -0.45
C SER A 421 12.42 1.06 -0.12
N ILE A 422 12.32 0.76 1.17
CA ILE A 422 11.66 -0.43 1.69
C ILE A 422 10.56 0.05 2.64
N GLU A 423 9.32 -0.29 2.31
CA GLU A 423 8.18 0.02 3.17
C GLU A 423 8.17 -0.87 4.41
N LYS A 424 7.70 -0.33 5.53
CA LYS A 424 7.51 -1.07 6.78
C LYS A 424 6.61 -2.30 6.61
N SER A 425 5.67 -2.26 5.66
CA SER A 425 4.72 -3.32 5.31
C SER A 425 5.42 -4.57 4.76
N SER A 426 6.57 -4.38 4.10
CA SER A 426 7.37 -5.44 3.49
C SER A 426 8.41 -6.06 4.44
N ILE A 427 8.54 -5.53 5.66
CA ILE A 427 9.52 -5.97 6.67
C ILE A 427 8.82 -6.76 7.78
N LYS A 428 9.29 -7.98 8.03
CA LYS A 428 8.82 -8.83 9.13
C LYS A 428 9.97 -9.25 10.04
N PRO A 429 9.88 -9.05 11.36
CA PRO A 429 10.86 -9.62 12.28
C PRO A 429 10.91 -11.15 12.14
N ASP A 430 12.11 -11.71 12.10
CA ASP A 430 12.33 -13.15 12.03
C ASP A 430 11.93 -13.80 13.36
N GLU A 431 11.23 -14.94 13.30
CA GLU A 431 10.72 -15.63 14.49
C GLU A 431 11.84 -16.20 15.37
N ASP A 432 12.98 -16.57 14.78
CA ASP A 432 14.10 -17.20 15.47
C ASP A 432 15.13 -16.17 15.97
N ASN A 433 15.09 -14.93 15.47
CA ASN A 433 16.06 -13.91 15.85
C ASN A 433 15.51 -12.48 15.78
N GLU A 434 15.37 -11.85 16.95
CA GLU A 434 14.90 -10.46 17.08
C GLU A 434 15.76 -9.41 16.32
N ASN A 435 17.02 -9.73 16.03
CA ASN A 435 17.93 -8.82 15.34
C ASN A 435 17.92 -8.98 13.82
N LEU A 436 17.16 -9.92 13.28
CA LEU A 436 17.10 -10.25 11.86
C LEU A 436 15.68 -10.03 11.37
N TRP A 437 15.51 -9.25 10.31
CA TRP A 437 14.18 -8.98 9.75
C TRP A 437 14.12 -9.43 8.29
N ASP A 438 13.13 -10.24 7.93
CA ASP A 438 12.87 -10.67 6.57
C ASP A 438 12.23 -9.54 5.74
N VAL A 439 12.67 -9.39 4.49
CA VAL A 439 12.10 -8.46 3.51
C VAL A 439 11.44 -9.27 2.39
N ILE A 440 10.12 -9.15 2.26
CA ILE A 440 9.31 -10.07 1.44
C ILE A 440 9.43 -9.77 -0.06
N ASP A 441 9.45 -8.49 -0.43
CA ASP A 441 9.34 -8.04 -1.83
C ASP A 441 10.55 -7.22 -2.31
N PHE A 442 11.75 -7.54 -1.82
CA PHE A 442 12.95 -6.83 -2.26
C PHE A 442 13.42 -7.30 -3.64
N ASN A 443 13.32 -6.42 -4.65
CA ASN A 443 13.67 -6.71 -6.04
C ASN A 443 15.08 -6.22 -6.45
N GLY A 444 15.97 -5.94 -5.50
CA GLY A 444 17.33 -5.48 -5.80
C GLY A 444 18.29 -6.63 -6.12
N ASP A 445 19.14 -6.45 -7.13
CA ASP A 445 20.21 -7.40 -7.47
C ASP A 445 21.21 -7.56 -6.31
N ARG A 446 21.50 -8.81 -5.93
CA ARG A 446 22.51 -9.16 -4.92
C ARG A 446 23.85 -8.50 -5.22
N ASN A 447 24.32 -8.50 -6.46
CA ASN A 447 25.62 -7.94 -6.81
C ASN A 447 25.70 -6.42 -6.59
N VAL A 448 24.55 -5.75 -6.51
CA VAL A 448 24.44 -4.30 -6.37
C VAL A 448 24.14 -3.88 -4.93
N TRP A 449 23.29 -4.63 -4.21
CA TRP A 449 22.71 -4.20 -2.94
C TRP A 449 23.14 -5.04 -1.73
N HIS A 450 23.79 -6.18 -1.95
CA HIS A 450 24.24 -7.02 -0.84
C HIS A 450 25.28 -6.28 0.01
N GLY A 451 25.04 -6.22 1.32
CA GLY A 451 25.85 -5.49 2.28
C GLY A 451 25.57 -3.99 2.37
N ALA A 452 24.54 -3.48 1.67
CA ALA A 452 24.21 -2.06 1.70
C ALA A 452 23.63 -1.64 3.07
N PRO A 453 24.00 -0.46 3.62
CA PRO A 453 23.35 0.08 4.80
C PRO A 453 21.86 0.30 4.59
N VAL A 454 21.09 -0.03 5.63
CA VAL A 454 19.67 0.29 5.74
C VAL A 454 19.52 1.38 6.80
N VAL A 455 19.02 2.54 6.38
CA VAL A 455 18.80 3.70 7.26
C VAL A 455 17.31 3.99 7.40
N SER A 456 16.91 4.61 8.50
CA SER A 456 15.54 5.08 8.68
C SER A 456 15.21 6.17 7.66
N ALA A 457 14.06 6.05 7.00
CA ALA A 457 13.56 7.09 6.11
C ALA A 457 13.17 8.39 6.86
N ALA A 458 12.99 8.33 8.18
CA ALA A 458 12.56 9.47 8.99
C ALA A 458 13.73 10.38 9.41
N ASP A 459 14.83 9.80 9.90
CA ASP A 459 15.94 10.56 10.49
C ASP A 459 17.33 10.17 9.96
N GLY A 460 17.41 9.23 9.01
CA GLY A 460 18.66 8.80 8.40
C GLY A 460 19.56 7.97 9.31
N LYS A 461 19.10 7.57 10.49
CA LYS A 461 19.89 6.72 11.39
C LYS A 461 20.03 5.31 10.85
N LEU A 462 21.18 4.72 11.09
CA LEU A 462 21.49 3.36 10.68
C LEU A 462 20.65 2.36 11.48
N MET A 463 19.83 1.60 10.75
CA MET A 463 19.02 0.51 11.29
C MET A 463 19.75 -0.83 11.20
N GLY A 464 20.52 -1.05 10.12
CA GLY A 464 21.18 -2.33 9.88
C GLY A 464 21.89 -2.43 8.54
N ILE A 465 22.23 -3.67 8.16
CA ILE A 465 22.82 -4.03 6.88
C ILE A 465 21.92 -5.00 6.11
N LEU A 466 21.83 -4.83 4.80
CA LEU A 466 21.05 -5.69 3.93
C LEU A 466 21.84 -6.95 3.54
N LEU A 467 21.27 -8.12 3.80
CA LEU A 467 21.80 -9.42 3.45
C LEU A 467 20.89 -10.09 2.42
N ILE A 468 21.40 -10.22 1.19
CA ILE A 468 20.70 -10.88 0.08
C ILE A 468 21.30 -12.25 -0.16
N GLU A 469 20.54 -13.29 0.16
CA GLU A 469 20.86 -14.70 -0.11
C GLU A 469 20.09 -15.20 -1.34
N SER A 470 20.40 -16.40 -1.84
CA SER A 470 19.85 -16.93 -3.09
C SER A 470 18.31 -17.00 -3.17
N ARG A 471 17.60 -16.96 -2.04
CA ARG A 471 16.12 -17.00 -1.99
C ARG A 471 15.49 -16.11 -0.91
N LYS A 472 16.30 -15.36 -0.15
CA LYS A 472 15.82 -14.58 0.99
C LYS A 472 16.59 -13.27 1.07
N THR A 473 15.88 -12.21 1.39
CA THR A 473 16.48 -10.90 1.71
C THR A 473 16.18 -10.60 3.16
N LYS A 474 17.22 -10.24 3.91
CA LYS A 474 17.16 -10.01 5.35
C LYS A 474 17.85 -8.69 5.68
N ILE A 475 17.37 -8.02 6.72
CA ILE A 475 18.03 -6.87 7.35
C ILE A 475 18.59 -7.37 8.68
N LEU A 476 19.91 -7.36 8.81
CA LEU A 476 20.55 -7.58 10.09
C LEU A 476 20.68 -6.24 10.81
N THR A 477 19.95 -6.09 11.91
CA THR A 477 19.85 -4.82 12.65
C THR A 477 21.13 -4.50 13.44
N VAL A 478 21.36 -3.23 13.73
CA VAL A 478 22.50 -2.77 14.56
C VAL A 478 22.47 -3.32 15.99
N ASN A 479 21.32 -3.82 16.47
CA ASN A 479 21.23 -4.51 17.77
C ASN A 479 22.16 -5.72 17.84
N GLY A 480 22.40 -6.38 16.69
CA GLY A 480 23.37 -7.45 16.57
C GLY A 480 24.82 -7.02 16.82
N LEU A 481 25.14 -5.72 16.71
CA LEU A 481 26.48 -5.18 16.98
C LEU A 481 26.75 -4.92 18.46
N ALA A 482 25.70 -4.64 19.24
CA ALA A 482 25.80 -4.25 20.65
C ALA A 482 26.04 -5.43 21.60
N ASN A 483 25.53 -6.61 21.24
CA ASN A 483 25.90 -7.89 21.86
C ASN A 483 27.22 -8.37 21.32
#